data_AF-A0AAV5K285-F1
#
_entry.id   AF-A0AAV5K285-F1
#
_cell.length_a   1.000
_cell.length_b   1.000
_cell.length_c   1.000
_cell.angle_alpha   90.00
_cell.angle_beta   90.00
_cell.angle_gamma   90.00
#
_symmetry.space_group_name_H-M   'P 1'
#
loop_
_entity.id
_entity.type
_entity.pdbx_description
1 polymer ?
#
loop_
_entity_poly.entity_id
_entity_poly.type
_entity_poly.pdbx_seq_one_letter_code
_entity_poly.pdbx_strand_id
1 'polypeptide(L)'
;MVEILPLGRFQLHQQRFEFKRLVPAFLSTYYKTLFAVLWIAAFVSVFLWQRNAVGVRFSFFRGAGSGRPMPRLRPFAFNLTDFGGVGDGVTLNTEAFERAVSAISKLGKRGGGQLNVPPGKWLTAPFNLTSHMTLFLAENAEILGIEDEKYWPLMPPLPSYGYGREHMGPRYGSLIHGQKLKDVVITGHNGTINGQGQSWWKKYRQKLLNNTRGPLLQIMWSSNIVITNITFRDSPFWTIHPYDCKNITIRNVTILAPIFEAPNTDGIDPGKYT
;
A
#
# COMPACT_ATOMS: atom_id res chain seq x y z
N MET A 1 -74.60 60.86 18.53
CA MET A 1 -75.55 61.14 17.44
C MET A 1 -75.65 59.85 16.63
N VAL A 2 -76.83 59.23 16.70
CA VAL A 2 -77.39 58.17 15.80
C VAL A 2 -76.64 56.82 15.80
N GLU A 3 -77.07 55.78 16.56
CA GLU A 3 -78.21 54.83 16.33
C GLU A 3 -77.86 53.84 15.18
N ILE A 4 -78.05 52.51 15.23
CA ILE A 4 -79.30 51.70 15.16
C ILE A 4 -78.83 50.20 15.28
N LEU A 5 -79.18 49.43 16.34
CA LEU A 5 -80.20 48.34 16.44
C LEU A 5 -80.01 47.09 15.50
N PRO A 6 -80.68 45.93 15.70
CA PRO A 6 -80.83 45.09 16.91
C PRO A 6 -80.90 43.55 16.65
N LEU A 7 -81.21 42.79 17.71
CA LEU A 7 -82.05 41.57 17.78
C LEU A 7 -81.63 40.31 17.00
N GLY A 8 -81.33 39.25 17.76
CA GLY A 8 -81.30 37.88 17.25
C GLY A 8 -82.68 37.23 17.14
N ARG A 9 -82.82 36.24 16.24
CA ARG A 9 -83.70 35.07 16.42
C ARG A 9 -83.46 33.97 15.36
N PHE A 10 -83.17 32.78 15.87
CA PHE A 10 -83.66 31.42 15.52
C PHE A 10 -83.69 30.87 14.07
N GLN A 11 -82.92 29.78 13.93
CA GLN A 11 -83.16 28.47 13.26
C GLN A 11 -84.28 28.28 12.21
N LEU A 12 -83.89 27.69 11.06
CA LEU A 12 -84.38 26.40 10.48
C LEU A 12 -83.60 26.13 9.17
N HIS A 13 -82.67 25.18 9.16
CA HIS A 13 -82.82 23.81 8.65
C HIS A 13 -82.94 23.69 7.12
N GLN A 14 -81.84 23.30 6.47
CA GLN A 14 -81.91 22.45 5.28
C GLN A 14 -80.68 21.53 5.21
N GLN A 15 -80.94 20.23 5.30
CA GLN A 15 -79.99 19.13 5.25
C GLN A 15 -79.31 19.00 3.88
N ARG A 16 -78.03 18.62 3.85
CA ARG A 16 -77.56 17.51 3.00
C ARG A 16 -76.33 16.85 3.61
N PHE A 17 -76.45 15.54 3.75
CA PHE A 17 -75.52 14.60 4.38
C PHE A 17 -74.14 14.58 3.68
N GLU A 18 -73.07 14.86 4.43
CA GLU A 18 -71.67 14.71 4.03
C GLU A 18 -71.21 13.26 4.25
N PHE A 19 -71.21 12.47 3.18
CA PHE A 19 -70.74 11.09 3.15
C PHE A 19 -69.23 11.07 2.84
N LYS A 20 -68.35 11.46 3.78
CA LYS A 20 -66.89 11.27 3.65
C LYS A 20 -66.13 11.50 4.96
N ARG A 21 -66.38 10.64 5.96
CA ARG A 21 -65.48 10.50 7.13
C ARG A 21 -65.48 9.06 7.63
N LEU A 22 -64.65 8.20 7.05
CA LEU A 22 -64.27 6.93 7.66
C LEU A 22 -62.98 6.35 7.05
N VAL A 23 -61.85 6.94 7.42
CA VAL A 23 -60.60 6.17 7.58
C VAL A 23 -60.09 6.55 8.97
N PRO A 24 -60.18 5.67 9.99
CA PRO A 24 -59.72 6.01 11.32
C PRO A 24 -58.20 6.22 11.31
N ALA A 25 -57.72 7.26 11.98
CA ALA A 25 -56.29 7.50 12.24
C ALA A 25 -55.57 6.31 12.91
N PHE A 26 -56.31 5.31 13.40
CA PHE A 26 -55.83 4.03 13.92
C PHE A 26 -55.16 3.13 12.86
N LEU A 27 -55.58 3.19 11.59
CA LEU A 27 -54.95 2.39 10.54
C LEU A 27 -53.52 2.88 10.26
N SER A 28 -53.27 4.19 10.30
CA SER A 28 -51.94 4.75 10.00
C SER A 28 -50.86 4.33 11.00
N THR A 29 -51.22 4.24 12.29
CA THR A 29 -50.30 3.84 13.34
C THR A 29 -50.01 2.34 13.26
N TYR A 30 -51.02 1.53 12.96
CA TYR A 30 -50.88 0.08 12.79
C TYR A 30 -49.98 -0.28 11.59
N TYR A 31 -50.13 0.40 10.45
CA TYR A 31 -49.24 0.18 9.31
C TYR A 31 -47.81 0.64 9.58
N LYS A 32 -47.61 1.71 10.36
CA LYS A 32 -46.27 2.18 10.76
C LYS A 32 -45.58 1.23 11.73
N THR A 33 -46.30 0.71 12.73
CA THR A 33 -45.75 -0.30 13.65
C THR A 33 -45.50 -1.62 12.94
N LEU A 34 -46.41 -2.07 12.07
CA LEU A 34 -46.21 -3.26 11.26
C LEU A 34 -44.99 -3.11 10.33
N PHE A 35 -44.84 -1.96 9.67
CA PHE A 35 -43.69 -1.69 8.82
C PHE A 35 -42.38 -1.67 9.62
N ALA A 36 -42.36 -1.06 10.80
CA ALA A 36 -41.18 -1.05 11.68
C ALA A 36 -40.81 -2.46 12.16
N VAL A 37 -41.80 -3.28 12.54
CA VAL A 37 -41.57 -4.68 12.94
C VAL A 37 -41.05 -5.51 11.77
N LEU A 38 -41.62 -5.35 10.58
CA LEU A 38 -41.14 -6.03 9.37
C LEU A 38 -39.72 -5.57 8.98
N TRP A 39 -39.40 -4.29 9.14
CA TRP A 39 -38.05 -3.75 8.92
C TRP A 39 -37.04 -4.30 9.91
N ILE A 40 -37.38 -4.35 11.20
CA ILE A 40 -36.52 -4.94 12.23
C ILE A 40 -36.33 -6.44 11.96
N ALA A 41 -37.41 -7.16 11.62
CA ALA A 41 -37.33 -8.58 11.27
C ALA A 41 -36.45 -8.82 10.02
N ALA A 42 -36.54 -7.96 9.01
CA ALA A 42 -35.66 -8.01 7.83
C ALA A 42 -34.19 -7.70 8.18
N PHE A 43 -33.95 -6.72 9.04
CA PHE A 43 -32.59 -6.38 9.47
C PHE A 43 -31.96 -7.48 10.33
N VAL A 44 -32.74 -8.05 11.25
CA VAL A 44 -32.33 -9.20 12.07
C VAL A 44 -32.13 -10.44 11.21
N SER A 45 -32.96 -10.68 10.20
CA SER A 45 -32.77 -11.83 9.30
C SER A 45 -31.52 -11.67 8.43
N VAL A 46 -31.19 -10.46 7.96
CA VAL A 46 -29.91 -10.17 7.28
C VAL A 46 -28.74 -10.37 8.23
N PHE A 47 -28.84 -9.92 9.49
CA PHE A 47 -27.78 -10.08 10.48
C PHE A 47 -27.57 -11.56 10.87
N LEU A 48 -28.65 -12.33 11.02
CA LEU A 48 -28.60 -13.78 11.26
C LEU A 48 -28.10 -14.55 10.03
N TRP A 49 -28.48 -14.12 8.82
CA TRP A 49 -27.94 -14.65 7.58
C TRP A 49 -26.46 -14.35 7.43
N GLN A 50 -25.99 -13.13 7.74
CA GLN A 50 -24.58 -12.79 7.80
C GLN A 50 -23.85 -13.63 8.86
N ARG A 51 -24.41 -13.78 10.06
CA ARG A 51 -23.84 -14.60 11.13
C ARG A 51 -23.75 -16.08 10.74
N ASN A 52 -24.73 -16.63 10.03
CA ASN A 52 -24.72 -18.02 9.58
C ASN A 52 -23.86 -18.22 8.32
N ALA A 53 -23.84 -17.26 7.38
CA ALA A 53 -22.96 -17.29 6.21
C ALA A 53 -21.48 -17.13 6.60
N VAL A 54 -21.20 -16.36 7.65
CA VAL A 54 -19.86 -16.21 8.24
C VAL A 54 -19.55 -17.34 9.22
N GLY A 55 -20.53 -17.86 9.95
CA GLY A 55 -20.37 -18.94 10.95
C GLY A 55 -20.30 -20.36 10.37
N VAL A 56 -20.92 -20.62 9.22
CA VAL A 56 -20.88 -21.94 8.54
C VAL A 56 -19.78 -22.01 7.48
N ARG A 57 -19.14 -20.88 7.13
CA ARG A 57 -17.91 -20.87 6.30
C ARG A 57 -16.61 -20.94 7.09
N PHE A 58 -16.67 -21.10 8.42
CA PHE A 58 -15.48 -21.15 9.29
C PHE A 58 -15.18 -22.53 9.90
N SER A 59 -15.64 -23.61 9.30
CA SER A 59 -15.18 -24.96 9.64
C SER A 59 -15.14 -25.82 8.37
N PHE A 60 -14.03 -26.53 8.18
CA PHE A 60 -13.66 -27.36 7.00
C PHE A 60 -12.67 -26.81 5.97
N PHE A 61 -11.89 -25.80 6.34
CA PHE A 61 -10.47 -25.79 5.95
C PHE A 61 -9.62 -25.52 7.19
N ARG A 62 -9.40 -26.56 7.99
CA ARG A 62 -8.14 -26.69 8.74
C ARG A 62 -7.05 -27.08 7.73
N GLY A 63 -6.89 -26.28 6.68
CA GLY A 63 -5.64 -26.26 5.94
C GLY A 63 -4.60 -25.89 6.98
N ALA A 64 -3.54 -26.69 7.08
CA ALA A 64 -2.36 -26.34 7.87
C ALA A 64 -2.15 -24.84 7.71
N GLY A 65 -2.37 -24.07 8.79
CA GLY A 65 -2.23 -22.62 8.75
C GLY A 65 -0.91 -22.38 8.04
N SER A 66 -0.94 -21.63 6.94
CA SER A 66 0.26 -21.32 6.18
C SER A 66 1.27 -20.86 7.21
N GLY A 67 2.23 -21.75 7.51
CA GLY A 67 3.18 -21.52 8.57
C GLY A 67 3.74 -20.14 8.30
N ARG A 68 3.83 -19.29 9.33
CA ARG A 68 4.47 -17.97 9.24
C ARG A 68 5.57 -18.11 8.19
N PRO A 69 5.58 -17.35 7.07
CA PRO A 69 6.69 -17.45 6.13
C PRO A 69 7.93 -17.00 6.90
N MET A 70 8.56 -17.99 7.53
CA MET A 70 9.79 -17.86 8.26
C MET A 70 10.81 -17.53 7.17
N PRO A 71 11.61 -16.47 7.35
CA PRO A 71 12.70 -16.20 6.44
C PRO A 71 13.46 -17.49 6.20
N ARG A 72 13.53 -17.95 4.95
CA ARG A 72 14.31 -19.15 4.62
C ARG A 72 15.77 -18.81 4.93
N LEU A 73 16.35 -19.50 5.90
CA LEU A 73 17.77 -19.40 6.19
C LEU A 73 18.54 -19.77 4.92
N ARG A 74 19.42 -18.87 4.48
CA ARG A 74 20.25 -19.09 3.30
C ARG A 74 21.50 -19.87 3.72
N PRO A 75 21.92 -20.88 2.93
CA PRO A 75 23.11 -21.68 3.26
C PRO A 75 24.42 -20.90 3.09
N PHE A 76 24.41 -19.79 2.34
CA PHE A 76 25.54 -18.91 2.15
C PHE A 76 25.21 -17.51 2.66
N ALA A 77 26.17 -16.87 3.31
CA ALA A 77 26.06 -15.49 3.78
C ALA A 77 27.36 -14.75 3.44
N PHE A 78 27.22 -13.50 3.01
CA PHE A 78 28.32 -12.60 2.69
C PHE A 78 28.05 -11.23 3.31
N ASN A 79 29.10 -10.52 3.68
CA ASN A 79 29.00 -9.12 4.06
C ASN A 79 29.28 -8.24 2.84
N LEU A 80 28.67 -7.06 2.78
CA LEU A 80 28.94 -6.10 1.70
C LEU A 80 30.42 -5.67 1.64
N THR A 81 31.11 -5.69 2.79
CA THR A 81 32.55 -5.44 2.93
C THR A 81 33.40 -6.47 2.18
N ASP A 82 32.92 -7.71 2.03
CA ASP A 82 33.62 -8.78 1.30
C ASP A 82 33.74 -8.46 -0.20
N PHE A 83 32.91 -7.53 -0.68
CA PHE A 83 32.89 -7.04 -2.06
C PHE A 83 33.47 -5.63 -2.21
N GLY A 84 34.19 -5.14 -1.18
CA GLY A 84 34.84 -3.83 -1.18
C GLY A 84 33.91 -2.67 -0.80
N GLY A 85 32.75 -2.95 -0.19
CA GLY A 85 31.87 -1.90 0.30
C GLY A 85 32.50 -1.12 1.48
N VAL A 86 32.27 0.19 1.52
CA VAL A 86 32.70 1.11 2.58
C VAL A 86 31.48 1.89 3.11
N GLY A 87 31.21 1.76 4.41
CA GLY A 87 30.03 2.30 5.08
C GLY A 87 30.18 3.72 5.64
N ASP A 88 30.90 4.60 4.92
CA ASP A 88 31.25 5.98 5.34
C ASP A 88 30.19 7.04 4.95
N GLY A 89 29.18 6.67 4.18
CA GLY A 89 28.14 7.57 3.65
C GLY A 89 28.56 8.41 2.45
N VAL A 90 29.77 8.24 1.93
CA VAL A 90 30.33 9.04 0.82
C VAL A 90 30.81 8.16 -0.32
N THR A 91 31.42 7.01 -0.02
CA THR A 91 31.88 6.03 -1.01
C THR A 91 30.68 5.47 -1.78
N LEU A 92 30.76 5.50 -3.12
CA LEU A 92 29.72 4.93 -3.99
C LEU A 92 29.86 3.41 -4.05
N ASN A 93 28.97 2.71 -3.36
CA ASN A 93 28.99 1.26 -3.16
C ASN A 93 28.26 0.44 -4.24
N THR A 94 27.83 1.06 -5.34
CA THR A 94 27.03 0.39 -6.38
C THR A 94 27.69 -0.89 -6.87
N GLU A 95 28.98 -0.84 -7.20
CA GLU A 95 29.69 -2.03 -7.68
C GLU A 95 29.82 -3.12 -6.61
N ALA A 96 29.92 -2.75 -5.32
CA ALA A 96 29.97 -3.72 -4.24
C ALA A 96 28.63 -4.48 -4.12
N PHE A 97 27.51 -3.77 -4.24
CA PHE A 97 26.18 -4.39 -4.31
C PHE A 97 26.04 -5.29 -5.54
N GLU A 98 26.46 -4.83 -6.72
CA GLU A 98 26.38 -5.60 -7.96
C GLU A 98 27.25 -6.88 -7.93
N ARG A 99 28.47 -6.79 -7.41
CA ARG A 99 29.35 -7.96 -7.21
C ARG A 99 28.72 -8.96 -6.23
N ALA A 100 28.14 -8.48 -5.14
CA ALA A 100 27.46 -9.33 -4.16
C ALA A 100 26.24 -10.04 -4.77
N VAL A 101 25.39 -9.32 -5.49
CA VAL A 101 24.23 -9.88 -6.19
C VAL A 101 24.67 -10.91 -7.24
N SER A 102 25.71 -10.59 -8.01
CA SER A 102 26.28 -11.52 -9.01
C SER A 102 26.77 -12.81 -8.36
N ALA A 103 27.49 -12.72 -7.22
CA ALA A 103 27.93 -13.90 -6.47
C ALA A 103 26.76 -14.75 -5.98
N ILE A 104 25.72 -14.12 -5.42
CA ILE A 104 24.53 -14.81 -4.90
C ILE A 104 23.71 -15.46 -6.02
N SER A 105 23.61 -14.82 -7.20
CA SER A 105 22.86 -15.35 -8.35
C SER A 105 23.35 -16.74 -8.78
N LYS A 106 24.66 -17.00 -8.62
CA LYS A 106 25.31 -18.28 -8.96
C LYS A 106 24.97 -19.40 -7.96
N LEU A 107 24.39 -19.06 -6.81
CA LEU A 107 24.06 -19.99 -5.74
C LEU A 107 22.60 -20.46 -5.74
N GLY A 108 21.78 -20.01 -6.70
CA GLY A 108 20.35 -20.33 -6.73
C GLY A 108 20.04 -21.84 -6.65
N LYS A 109 20.78 -22.69 -7.40
CA LYS A 109 20.63 -24.16 -7.36
C LYS A 109 21.04 -24.78 -6.02
N ARG A 110 21.79 -24.04 -5.19
CA ARG A 110 22.31 -24.46 -3.89
C ARG A 110 21.54 -23.82 -2.72
N GLY A 111 20.38 -23.21 -2.97
CA GLY A 111 19.53 -22.57 -1.95
C GLY A 111 19.70 -21.05 -1.83
N GLY A 112 20.58 -20.44 -2.63
CA GLY A 112 20.79 -19.00 -2.69
C GLY A 112 21.66 -18.46 -1.56
N GLY A 113 21.65 -17.15 -1.34
CA GLY A 113 22.59 -16.48 -0.44
C GLY A 113 22.02 -15.25 0.24
N GLN A 114 22.57 -14.93 1.40
CA GLN A 114 22.27 -13.74 2.17
C GLN A 114 23.38 -12.70 2.00
N LEU A 115 23.00 -11.46 1.71
CA LEU A 115 23.88 -10.30 1.76
C LEU A 115 23.58 -9.51 3.03
N ASN A 116 24.55 -9.41 3.92
CA ASN A 116 24.50 -8.58 5.11
C ASN A 116 25.07 -7.19 4.79
N VAL A 117 24.29 -6.17 5.10
CA VAL A 117 24.72 -4.78 5.14
C VAL A 117 25.00 -4.43 6.61
N PRO A 118 26.27 -4.31 7.03
CA PRO A 118 26.62 -4.05 8.42
C PRO A 118 26.29 -2.60 8.83
N PRO A 119 26.39 -2.26 10.14
CA PRO A 119 26.22 -0.89 10.62
C PRO A 119 27.10 0.10 9.83
N GLY A 120 26.53 1.25 9.47
CA GLY A 120 27.20 2.24 8.62
C GLY A 120 26.25 2.85 7.59
N LYS A 121 26.76 3.81 6.82
CA LYS A 121 26.02 4.50 5.76
C LYS A 121 26.55 4.08 4.39
N TRP A 122 25.68 3.55 3.54
CA TRP A 122 26.07 2.87 2.31
C TRP A 122 25.47 3.61 1.11
N LEU A 123 26.16 4.64 0.62
CA LEU A 123 25.75 5.39 -0.57
C LEU A 123 25.80 4.50 -1.80
N THR A 124 24.73 4.45 -2.58
CA THR A 124 24.64 3.64 -3.79
C THR A 124 23.75 4.28 -4.84
N ALA A 125 24.10 4.04 -6.11
CA ALA A 125 23.16 4.17 -7.21
C ALA A 125 22.18 2.98 -7.21
N PRO A 126 21.12 3.03 -8.04
CA PRO A 126 20.21 1.92 -8.20
C PRO A 126 20.90 0.59 -8.50
N PHE A 127 20.46 -0.49 -7.85
CA PHE A 127 20.94 -1.85 -8.11
C PHE A 127 19.80 -2.86 -8.13
N ASN A 128 20.02 -3.96 -8.86
CA ASN A 128 19.04 -5.03 -9.02
C ASN A 128 19.26 -6.15 -8.00
N LEU A 129 18.17 -6.74 -7.51
CA LEU A 129 18.18 -7.98 -6.73
C LEU A 129 18.20 -9.21 -7.65
N THR A 130 18.48 -10.38 -7.07
CA THR A 130 18.41 -11.68 -7.75
C THR A 130 17.54 -12.69 -6.99
N SER A 131 17.09 -13.74 -7.67
CA SER A 131 16.28 -14.80 -7.05
C SER A 131 17.08 -15.57 -6.00
N HIS A 132 16.38 -16.12 -5.00
CA HIS A 132 16.99 -16.84 -3.86
C HIS A 132 17.93 -15.98 -3.01
N MET A 133 17.72 -14.67 -2.98
CA MET A 133 18.51 -13.75 -2.18
C MET A 133 17.80 -13.39 -0.87
N THR A 134 18.59 -13.19 0.18
CA THR A 134 18.17 -12.41 1.35
C THR A 134 19.02 -11.14 1.42
N LEU A 135 18.41 -9.97 1.38
CA LEU A 135 19.06 -8.70 1.72
C LEU A 135 18.79 -8.43 3.20
N PHE A 136 19.84 -8.47 4.03
CA PHE A 136 19.78 -8.29 5.47
C PHE A 136 20.43 -6.97 5.87
N LEU A 137 19.69 -6.04 6.46
CA LEU A 137 20.24 -4.79 7.00
C LEU A 137 20.39 -4.89 8.53
N ALA A 138 21.61 -4.77 9.03
CA ALA A 138 21.87 -4.74 10.46
C ALA A 138 21.26 -3.50 11.13
N GLU A 139 21.19 -3.52 12.46
CA GLU A 139 20.87 -2.32 13.23
C GLU A 139 21.89 -1.22 12.91
N ASN A 140 21.44 0.02 12.79
CA ASN A 140 22.27 1.17 12.38
C ASN A 140 22.91 1.05 10.97
N ALA A 141 22.48 0.09 10.14
CA ALA A 141 22.79 0.10 8.71
C ALA A 141 21.81 1.02 7.98
N GLU A 142 22.32 1.93 7.16
CA GLU A 142 21.50 2.82 6.32
C GLU A 142 22.01 2.77 4.87
N ILE A 143 21.19 2.23 3.96
CA ILE A 143 21.43 2.35 2.52
C ILE A 143 20.96 3.73 2.09
N LEU A 144 21.84 4.50 1.44
CA LEU A 144 21.57 5.86 0.98
C LEU A 144 21.47 5.88 -0.54
N GLY A 145 20.34 6.34 -1.08
CA GLY A 145 20.17 6.54 -2.51
C GLY A 145 20.88 7.80 -2.99
N ILE A 146 21.76 7.68 -3.99
CA ILE A 146 22.42 8.84 -4.58
C ILE A 146 21.41 9.84 -5.14
N GLU A 147 21.60 11.13 -4.82
CA GLU A 147 20.66 12.20 -5.20
C GLU A 147 20.80 12.65 -6.67
N ASP A 148 21.91 12.30 -7.32
CA ASP A 148 22.18 12.65 -8.70
C ASP A 148 21.47 11.69 -9.66
N GLU A 149 20.43 12.22 -10.31
CA GLU A 149 19.53 11.51 -11.23
C GLU A 149 20.26 10.86 -12.40
N LYS A 150 21.45 11.33 -12.78
CA LYS A 150 22.20 10.75 -13.91
C LYS A 150 22.59 9.30 -13.67
N TYR A 151 22.66 8.87 -12.40
CA TYR A 151 22.94 7.49 -12.02
C TYR A 151 21.69 6.61 -12.02
N TRP A 152 20.50 7.20 -12.17
CA TRP A 152 19.24 6.46 -12.10
C TRP A 152 18.80 6.04 -13.50
N PRO A 153 18.71 4.72 -13.78
CA PRO A 153 18.40 4.25 -15.11
C PRO A 153 16.99 4.67 -15.51
N LEU A 154 16.82 5.05 -16.78
CA LEU A 154 15.49 5.27 -17.32
C LEU A 154 14.84 3.93 -17.67
N MET A 155 13.58 3.80 -17.26
CA MET A 155 12.72 2.67 -17.53
C MET A 155 11.52 3.14 -18.36
N PRO A 156 10.93 2.25 -19.18
CA PRO A 156 9.66 2.56 -19.83
C PRO A 156 8.57 2.86 -18.78
N PRO A 157 7.49 3.56 -19.20
CA PRO A 157 6.27 3.65 -18.40
C PRO A 157 5.83 2.29 -17.90
N LEU A 158 5.14 2.28 -16.76
CA LEU A 158 4.51 1.07 -16.28
C LEU A 158 3.44 0.62 -17.28
N PRO A 159 3.43 -0.66 -17.70
CA PRO A 159 2.55 -1.12 -18.76
C PRO A 159 1.06 -0.80 -18.55
N SER A 160 0.55 -0.92 -17.33
CA SER A 160 -0.86 -0.65 -17.02
C SER A 160 -1.23 0.84 -17.00
N TYR A 161 -0.26 1.74 -16.91
CA TYR A 161 -0.51 3.19 -16.90
C TYR A 161 -0.36 3.82 -18.29
N GLY A 162 0.44 3.23 -19.18
CA GLY A 162 0.65 3.71 -20.56
C GLY A 162 1.50 4.99 -20.69
N TYR A 163 1.68 5.77 -19.63
CA TYR A 163 2.53 6.96 -19.56
C TYR A 163 3.13 7.13 -18.15
N GLY A 164 4.15 7.98 -18.02
CA GLY A 164 4.72 8.31 -16.72
C GLY A 164 3.75 9.16 -15.86
N ARG A 165 3.67 8.86 -14.56
CA ARG A 165 2.67 9.47 -13.65
C ARG A 165 2.79 10.97 -13.51
N GLU A 166 3.99 11.51 -13.72
CA GLU A 166 4.32 12.93 -13.53
C GLU A 166 4.72 13.62 -14.82
N HIS A 167 5.33 12.86 -15.73
CA HIS A 167 5.83 13.31 -17.02
C HIS A 167 5.50 12.27 -18.09
N MET A 168 5.14 12.73 -19.28
CA MET A 168 5.06 11.88 -20.46
C MET A 168 6.44 11.29 -20.78
N GLY A 169 6.48 10.04 -21.24
CA GLY A 169 7.73 9.35 -21.55
C GLY A 169 8.26 8.47 -20.41
N PRO A 170 9.57 8.17 -20.38
CA PRO A 170 10.14 7.22 -19.44
C PRO A 170 10.11 7.75 -18.00
N ARG A 171 10.49 6.87 -17.08
CA ARG A 171 10.59 7.12 -15.64
C ARG A 171 11.95 6.71 -15.12
N TYR A 172 12.41 7.32 -14.04
CA TYR A 172 13.56 6.79 -13.32
C TYR A 172 13.23 5.42 -12.70
N GLY A 173 14.22 4.54 -12.65
CA GLY A 173 14.15 3.24 -11.96
C GLY A 173 14.04 3.39 -10.44
N SER A 174 13.87 2.29 -9.72
CA SER A 174 13.88 2.34 -8.25
C SER A 174 15.29 2.15 -7.68
N LEU A 175 15.55 2.64 -6.46
CA LEU A 175 16.86 2.46 -5.81
C LEU A 175 17.21 0.99 -5.65
N ILE A 176 16.26 0.21 -5.14
CA ILE A 176 16.35 -1.25 -5.11
C ILE A 176 15.31 -1.78 -6.08
N HIS A 177 15.76 -2.51 -7.09
CA HIS A 177 14.92 -2.97 -8.18
C HIS A 177 14.97 -4.49 -8.35
N GLY A 178 13.94 -5.06 -8.96
CA GLY A 178 13.89 -6.49 -9.25
C GLY A 178 12.77 -6.83 -10.22
N GLN A 179 13.06 -7.70 -11.19
CA GLN A 179 12.06 -8.21 -12.14
C GLN A 179 12.14 -9.72 -12.25
N LYS A 180 10.99 -10.38 -12.38
CA LYS A 180 10.90 -11.84 -12.58
C LYS A 180 11.64 -12.63 -11.48
N LEU A 181 11.61 -12.12 -10.25
CA LEU A 181 12.29 -12.71 -9.11
C LEU A 181 11.44 -13.81 -8.47
N LYS A 182 12.12 -14.78 -7.87
CA LYS A 182 11.52 -15.82 -7.05
C LYS A 182 12.27 -15.96 -5.74
N ASP A 183 11.54 -16.09 -4.64
CA ASP A 183 12.11 -16.39 -3.32
C ASP A 183 13.13 -15.31 -2.90
N VAL A 184 12.65 -14.11 -2.60
CA VAL A 184 13.49 -12.99 -2.15
C VAL A 184 13.00 -12.50 -0.80
N VAL A 185 13.94 -12.24 0.09
CA VAL A 185 13.68 -11.71 1.43
C VAL A 185 14.45 -10.41 1.61
N ILE A 186 13.76 -9.35 2.04
CA ILE A 186 14.37 -8.09 2.50
C ILE A 186 14.03 -7.97 3.98
N THR A 187 15.04 -8.03 4.84
CA THR A 187 14.86 -8.07 6.29
C THR A 187 16.01 -7.41 7.03
N GLY A 188 15.92 -7.32 8.36
CA GLY A 188 17.01 -6.81 9.16
C GLY A 188 16.72 -6.75 10.64
N HIS A 189 17.63 -6.10 11.36
CA HIS A 189 17.40 -5.61 12.72
C HIS A 189 16.99 -4.14 12.67
N ASN A 190 15.93 -3.83 11.91
CA ASN A 190 15.43 -2.48 11.70
C ASN A 190 16.43 -1.49 11.07
N GLY A 191 17.33 -1.97 10.21
CA GLY A 191 18.12 -1.09 9.34
C GLY A 191 17.24 -0.27 8.39
N THR A 192 17.82 0.74 7.75
CA THR A 192 17.10 1.75 6.97
C THR A 192 17.48 1.72 5.49
N ILE A 193 16.49 1.81 4.61
CA ILE A 193 16.64 2.16 3.20
C ILE A 193 16.16 3.60 3.06
N ASN A 194 17.06 4.52 2.76
CA ASN A 194 16.81 5.95 2.69
C ASN A 194 17.00 6.45 1.26
N GLY A 195 15.92 6.98 0.67
CA GLY A 195 15.91 7.47 -0.70
C GLY A 195 16.52 8.85 -0.91
N GLN A 196 16.86 9.57 0.16
CA GLN A 196 17.29 10.98 0.11
C GLN A 196 16.35 11.85 -0.76
N GLY A 197 15.03 11.65 -0.59
CA GLY A 197 13.98 12.19 -1.46
C GLY A 197 13.91 13.72 -1.52
N GLN A 198 14.48 14.45 -0.56
CA GLN A 198 14.39 15.92 -0.45
C GLN A 198 14.82 16.62 -1.75
N SER A 199 15.94 16.20 -2.34
CA SER A 199 16.43 16.75 -3.61
C SER A 199 15.46 16.47 -4.76
N TRP A 200 14.93 15.24 -4.84
CA TRP A 200 13.93 14.84 -5.83
C TRP A 200 12.65 15.65 -5.72
N TRP A 201 12.14 15.83 -4.51
CA TRP A 201 10.90 16.57 -4.27
C TRP A 201 11.04 18.05 -4.60
N LYS A 202 12.19 18.66 -4.25
CA LYS A 202 12.50 20.04 -4.60
C LYS A 202 12.52 20.22 -6.12
N LYS A 203 13.23 19.36 -6.84
CA LYS A 203 13.31 19.42 -8.30
C LYS A 203 11.96 19.17 -8.98
N TYR A 204 11.15 18.24 -8.46
CA TYR A 204 9.79 18.02 -8.94
C TYR A 204 8.92 19.28 -8.82
N ARG A 205 8.88 19.91 -7.63
CA ARG A 205 8.12 21.15 -7.42
C ARG A 205 8.58 22.30 -8.30
N GLN A 206 9.89 22.36 -8.57
CA GLN A 206 10.51 23.37 -9.43
C GLN A 206 10.40 23.02 -10.92
N LYS A 207 9.79 21.89 -11.30
CA LYS A 207 9.69 21.39 -12.68
C LYS A 207 11.05 21.22 -13.38
N LEU A 208 12.06 20.81 -12.61
CA LEU A 208 13.43 20.58 -13.09
C LEU A 208 13.70 19.13 -13.52
N LEU A 209 12.74 18.22 -13.29
CA LEU A 209 12.83 16.83 -13.71
C LEU A 209 12.29 16.69 -15.13
N ASN A 210 12.98 15.90 -15.95
CA ASN A 210 12.54 15.58 -17.32
C ASN A 210 11.67 14.32 -17.37
N ASN A 211 11.74 13.47 -16.34
CA ASN A 211 11.12 12.15 -16.30
C ASN A 211 10.40 11.94 -14.97
N THR A 212 9.44 11.00 -14.95
CA THR A 212 8.71 10.64 -13.72
C THR A 212 9.67 10.04 -12.70
N ARG A 213 9.55 10.44 -11.43
CA ARG A 213 10.39 9.95 -10.32
C ARG A 213 10.23 8.44 -10.09
N GLY A 214 11.31 7.81 -9.64
CA GLY A 214 11.36 6.37 -9.38
C GLY A 214 10.93 6.01 -7.95
N PRO A 215 10.30 4.85 -7.73
CA PRO A 215 10.02 4.36 -6.37
C PRO A 215 11.29 4.09 -5.56
N LEU A 216 11.21 3.98 -4.23
CA LEU A 216 12.36 3.56 -3.42
C LEU A 216 12.67 2.06 -3.61
N LEU A 217 11.65 1.22 -3.51
CA LEU A 217 11.73 -0.22 -3.77
C LEU A 217 10.67 -0.62 -4.81
N GLN A 218 11.09 -1.24 -5.91
CA GLN A 218 10.16 -1.79 -6.91
C GLN A 218 10.51 -3.23 -7.27
N ILE A 219 9.52 -4.11 -7.14
CA ILE A 219 9.63 -5.52 -7.51
C ILE A 219 8.52 -5.82 -8.52
N MET A 220 8.90 -6.31 -9.70
CA MET A 220 7.97 -6.51 -10.81
C MET A 220 7.87 -7.98 -11.22
N TRP A 221 6.69 -8.47 -11.58
CA TRP A 221 6.47 -9.82 -12.13
C TRP A 221 7.09 -10.96 -11.31
N SER A 222 7.10 -10.80 -9.99
CA SER A 222 7.86 -11.65 -9.09
C SER A 222 6.96 -12.48 -8.18
N SER A 223 7.52 -13.51 -7.56
CA SER A 223 6.76 -14.36 -6.64
C SER A 223 7.54 -14.78 -5.40
N ASN A 224 6.80 -14.98 -4.30
CA ASN A 224 7.35 -15.40 -3.01
C ASN A 224 8.36 -14.36 -2.48
N ILE A 225 7.85 -13.18 -2.18
CA ILE A 225 8.64 -12.04 -1.70
C ILE A 225 8.26 -11.75 -0.25
N VAL A 226 9.25 -11.58 0.62
CA VAL A 226 9.05 -11.20 2.02
C VAL A 226 9.82 -9.91 2.30
N ILE A 227 9.13 -8.90 2.82
CA ILE A 227 9.72 -7.64 3.27
C ILE A 227 9.31 -7.46 4.74
N THR A 228 10.28 -7.45 5.66
CA THR A 228 9.96 -7.45 7.10
C THR A 228 11.04 -6.80 7.96
N ASN A 229 10.67 -6.19 9.09
CA ASN A 229 11.62 -5.72 10.12
C ASN A 229 12.69 -4.74 9.58
N ILE A 230 12.27 -3.77 8.77
CA ILE A 230 13.15 -2.78 8.15
C ILE A 230 12.43 -1.42 8.08
N THR A 231 13.21 -0.34 8.01
CA THR A 231 12.69 1.02 7.85
C THR A 231 12.92 1.50 6.42
N PHE A 232 11.93 2.16 5.85
CA PHE A 232 12.02 2.94 4.61
C PHE A 232 11.88 4.41 4.96
N ARG A 233 12.76 5.25 4.41
CA ARG A 233 12.81 6.69 4.70
C ARG A 233 12.95 7.49 3.41
N ASP A 234 12.25 8.62 3.35
CA ASP A 234 12.42 9.69 2.36
C ASP A 234 12.50 9.17 0.92
N SER A 235 11.49 8.42 0.51
CA SER A 235 11.39 7.89 -0.85
C SER A 235 11.31 9.02 -1.89
N PRO A 236 12.00 8.93 -3.05
CA PRO A 236 11.87 9.92 -4.12
C PRO A 236 10.44 10.03 -4.67
N PHE A 237 9.69 8.92 -4.67
CA PHE A 237 8.30 8.79 -5.14
C PHE A 237 7.59 7.73 -4.28
N TRP A 238 6.82 6.80 -4.84
CA TRP A 238 6.24 5.66 -4.12
C TRP A 238 7.29 4.87 -3.34
N THR A 239 6.98 4.44 -2.13
CA THR A 239 7.98 3.83 -1.24
C THR A 239 8.20 2.36 -1.59
N ILE A 240 7.14 1.53 -1.50
CA ILE A 240 7.21 0.10 -1.83
C ILE A 240 6.21 -0.20 -2.93
N HIS A 241 6.69 -0.56 -4.11
CA HIS A 241 5.85 -0.84 -5.27
C HIS A 241 6.05 -2.28 -5.78
N PRO A 242 5.24 -3.23 -5.28
CA PRO A 242 5.09 -4.54 -5.90
C PRO A 242 4.18 -4.41 -7.14
N TYR A 243 4.72 -4.66 -8.33
CA TYR A 243 3.97 -4.59 -9.58
C TYR A 243 3.79 -6.00 -10.15
N ASP A 244 2.55 -6.43 -10.30
CA ASP A 244 2.20 -7.74 -10.86
C ASP A 244 2.90 -8.91 -10.15
N CYS A 245 2.94 -8.83 -8.82
CA CYS A 245 3.59 -9.83 -7.97
C CYS A 245 2.59 -10.81 -7.36
N LYS A 246 3.03 -12.07 -7.16
CA LYS A 246 2.23 -13.13 -6.53
C LYS A 246 2.87 -13.56 -5.20
N ASN A 247 2.06 -13.70 -4.15
CA ASN A 247 2.54 -14.14 -2.83
C ASN A 247 3.66 -13.22 -2.29
N ILE A 248 3.30 -11.96 -2.05
CA ILE A 248 4.15 -11.00 -1.34
C ILE A 248 3.64 -10.81 0.08
N THR A 249 4.56 -10.80 1.05
CA THR A 249 4.28 -10.47 2.45
C THR A 249 5.09 -9.25 2.84
N ILE A 250 4.41 -8.19 3.27
CA ILE A 250 5.02 -6.99 3.85
C ILE A 250 4.49 -6.85 5.27
N ARG A 251 5.37 -6.86 6.27
CA ARG A 251 4.97 -6.82 7.68
C ARG A 251 6.04 -6.14 8.53
N ASN A 252 5.67 -5.53 9.66
CA ASN A 252 6.64 -4.94 10.60
C ASN A 252 7.65 -4.01 9.91
N VAL A 253 7.19 -3.22 8.95
CA VAL A 253 8.02 -2.19 8.29
C VAL A 253 7.65 -0.84 8.87
N THR A 254 8.65 0.03 8.98
CA THR A 254 8.44 1.45 9.31
C THR A 254 8.59 2.26 8.02
N ILE A 255 7.66 3.16 7.72
CA ILE A 255 7.75 4.04 6.55
C ILE A 255 7.72 5.48 7.06
N LEU A 256 8.76 6.24 6.73
CA LEU A 256 8.95 7.61 7.18
C LEU A 256 9.08 8.54 5.97
N ALA A 257 8.22 9.55 5.92
CA ALA A 257 8.33 10.68 5.01
C ALA A 257 7.83 11.95 5.72
N PRO A 258 8.35 13.13 5.40
CA PRO A 258 7.83 14.39 5.91
C PRO A 258 6.36 14.60 5.56
N ILE A 259 5.60 15.23 6.46
CA ILE A 259 4.17 15.52 6.26
C ILE A 259 3.96 16.53 5.12
N PHE A 260 4.89 17.48 4.98
CA PHE A 260 4.87 18.50 3.96
C PHE A 260 6.01 18.28 2.99
N GLU A 261 5.84 18.75 1.75
CA GLU A 261 6.90 18.77 0.74
C GLU A 261 7.41 17.41 0.24
N ALA A 262 6.77 16.30 0.61
CA ALA A 262 7.06 14.96 0.10
C ALA A 262 5.92 14.48 -0.82
N PRO A 263 5.85 14.94 -2.08
CA PRO A 263 4.76 14.57 -2.98
C PRO A 263 4.88 13.10 -3.41
N ASN A 264 3.76 12.38 -3.31
CA ASN A 264 3.58 11.01 -3.81
C ASN A 264 4.50 9.97 -3.15
N THR A 265 4.79 10.14 -1.86
CA THR A 265 5.52 9.16 -1.04
C THR A 265 4.60 8.13 -0.40
N ASP A 266 3.70 7.58 -1.21
CA ASP A 266 2.76 6.54 -0.81
C ASP A 266 3.54 5.36 -0.21
N GLY A 267 2.99 4.72 0.83
CA GLY A 267 3.72 3.72 1.63
C GLY A 267 3.89 2.39 0.89
N ILE A 268 2.77 1.77 0.50
CA ILE A 268 2.75 0.51 -0.22
C ILE A 268 1.73 0.64 -1.35
N ASP A 269 2.19 0.42 -2.57
CA ASP A 269 1.39 0.60 -3.80
C ASP A 269 1.38 -0.70 -4.61
N PRO A 270 0.49 -1.66 -4.33
CA PRO A 270 0.39 -2.87 -5.14
C PRO A 270 -0.22 -2.55 -6.51
N GLY A 271 0.60 -2.68 -7.55
CA GLY A 271 0.20 -2.51 -8.94
C GLY A 271 -0.13 -3.85 -9.61
N LYS A 272 -0.96 -3.81 -10.65
CA LYS A 272 -1.23 -4.94 -11.55
C LYS A 272 -0.91 -4.57 -12.99
N TYR A 273 -0.57 -5.58 -13.78
CA TYR A 273 -0.32 -5.42 -15.22
C TYR A 273 -1.62 -5.33 -16.04
N THR A 274 -2.75 -5.81 -15.51
CA THR A 274 -4.05 -5.92 -16.22
C THR A 274 -5.09 -4.92 -15.79
#